data_AF-A0A9X5C8A1-F1
#
_entry.id   AF-A0A9X5C8A1-F1
#
_cell.length_a   1.000
_cell.length_b   1.000
_cell.length_c   1.000
_cell.angle_alpha   90.00
_cell.angle_beta   90.00
_cell.angle_gamma   90.00
#
_symmetry.space_group_name_H-M   'P 1'
#
loop_
_entity.id
_entity.type
_entity.pdbx_description
1 polymer ?
#
loop_
_entity_poly.entity_id
_entity_poly.type
_entity_poly.pdbx_seq_one_letter_code
_entity_poly.pdbx_strand_id
1 'polypeptide(L)' 'MAMKSSLTILFENPFWVGLFERIDGNKYEVCKITFGADDRVIIGTS' A
#
# COMPACT_ATOMS: atom_id res chain seq x y z
N MET A 1 1.14 16.61 17.32
CA MET A 1 1.87 15.40 16.90
C MET A 1 1.77 15.34 15.38
N ALA A 2 2.88 15.18 14.65
CA ALA A 2 2.84 15.24 13.19
C ALA A 2 2.38 13.89 12.62
N MET A 3 1.44 13.92 11.68
CA MET A 3 1.05 12.74 10.89
C MET A 3 2.14 12.45 9.85
N LYS A 4 2.55 11.19 9.72
CA LYS A 4 3.50 10.75 8.70
C LYS A 4 2.84 9.70 7.82
N SER A 5 2.97 9.86 6.50
CA SER A 5 2.52 8.87 5.54
C SER A 5 3.64 8.53 4.57
N SER A 6 3.83 7.25 4.30
CA SER A 6 4.75 6.72 3.28
C SER A 6 4.01 5.79 2.34
N LEU A 7 4.34 5.87 1.05
CA LEU A 7 3.89 4.94 0.03
C LEU A 7 5.13 4.31 -0.61
N THR A 8 5.29 3.01 -0.40
CA THR A 8 6.39 2.24 -0.99
C THR A 8 5.84 1.45 -2.17
N ILE A 9 6.43 1.64 -3.35
CA ILE A 9 6.05 0.89 -4.56
C ILE A 9 7.15 -0.13 -4.86
N LEU A 10 6.74 -1.39 -4.92
CA LEU A 10 7.57 -2.55 -5.22
C LEU A 10 7.09 -3.16 -6.54
N PHE A 11 8.03 -3.60 -7.37
CA PHE A 11 7.71 -4.35 -8.57
C PHE A 11 8.09 -5.81 -8.36
N GLU A 12 7.10 -6.69 -8.36
CA GLU A 12 7.25 -8.15 -8.26
C GLU A 12 6.60 -8.77 -9.49
N ASN A 13 7.37 -8.95 -10.56
CA ASN A 13 6.87 -9.39 -11.86
C ASN A 13 5.90 -10.60 -11.76
N PRO A 14 4.68 -10.53 -12.35
CA PRO A 14 4.12 -9.48 -13.24
C PRO A 14 3.32 -8.37 -12.52
N PHE A 15 3.43 -8.26 -11.20
CA PHE A 15 2.61 -7.38 -10.36
C PHE A 15 3.37 -6.16 -9.83
N TRP A 16 2.62 -5.13 -9.48
CA TRP A 16 3.07 -4.02 -8.66
C TRP A 16 2.44 -4.14 -7.28
N VAL A 17 3.22 -3.89 -6.24
CA VAL A 17 2.75 -3.90 -4.87
C VAL A 17 2.99 -2.51 -4.26
N GLY A 18 1.92 -1.83 -3.88
CA GLY A 18 1.95 -0.62 -3.09
C GLY A 18 1.75 -0.94 -1.62
N LEU A 19 2.68 -0.51 -0.77
CA LEU A 19 2.53 -0.52 0.68
C LEU A 19 2.29 0.91 1.16
N PHE A 20 1.07 1.19 1.61
CA PHE A 20 0.73 2.49 2.19
C PHE A 20 0.77 2.40 3.71
N GLU A 21 1.58 3.25 4.33
CA GLU A 21 1.77 3.30 5.77
C GLU A 21 1.38 4.69 6.28
N ARG A 22 0.64 4.72 7.39
CA ARG A 22 0.24 5.93 8.10
C ARG A 22 0.56 5.79 9.57
N ILE A 23 1.29 6.78 10.09
CA ILE A 23 1.60 6.93 11.51
C ILE A 23 0.90 8.20 11.98
N ASP A 24 -0.06 8.04 12.89
CA ASP A 24 -0.73 9.12 13.59
C ASP A 24 -0.49 8.98 15.09
N GLY A 25 0.58 9.63 15.56
CA GLY A 25 1.03 9.52 16.94
C GLY A 25 1.41 8.10 17.34
N ASN A 26 0.58 7.45 18.17
CA ASN A 26 0.79 6.08 18.63
C ASN A 26 0.00 5.03 17.80
N LYS A 27 -0.69 5.48 16.75
CA LYS A 27 -1.46 4.62 15.84
C LYS A 27 -0.65 4.39 14.56
N TYR A 28 -0.44 3.12 14.21
CA TYR A 28 0.17 2.70 12.96
C TYR A 28 -0.87 1.93 12.15
N GLU A 29 -1.10 2.37 10.91
CA GLU A 29 -2.00 1.75 9.95
C GLU A 29 -1.20 1.44 8.69
N VAL A 30 -1.40 0.25 8.15
CA VAL A 30 -0.77 -0.19 6.91
C VAL A 30 -1.81 -0.83 6.00
N CYS A 31 -1.72 -0.59 4.70
CA CYS A 31 -2.54 -1.22 3.69
C CYS A 31 -1.65 -1.70 2.54
N LYS A 32 -1.89 -2.94 2.09
CA LYS A 32 -1.23 -3.51 0.93
C LYS A 32 -2.18 -3.44 -0.26
N ILE A 33 -1.68 -2.88 -1.34
CA ILE A 33 -2.38 -2.74 -2.61
C ILE A 33 -1.58 -3.54 -3.64
N THR A 34 -2.19 -4.54 -4.26
CA THR A 34 -1.54 -5.27 -5.36
C THR A 34 -2.23 -4.90 -6.67
N PHE A 35 -1.45 -4.51 -7.66
CA PHE A 35 -1.87 -4.17 -9.02
C PHE A 35 -1.28 -5.18 -10.01
N GLY A 36 -2.08 -5.73 -10.94
CA GLY A 36 -1.66 -6.62 -12.04
C GLY A 36 -2.48 -7.92 -12.09
N ALA A 37 -2.53 -8.71 -13.17
CA ALA A 37 -2.15 -8.49 -14.57
C ALA A 37 -3.38 -8.33 -15.50
N ASP A 38 -4.57 -8.23 -14.92
CA ASP A 38 -5.81 -7.92 -15.64
C ASP A 38 -6.32 -6.57 -15.11
N ASP A 39 -6.61 -5.62 -16.00
CA ASP A 39 -7.02 -4.22 -15.70
C ASP A 39 -8.27 -4.08 -14.80
N ARG A 40 -8.82 -5.18 -14.26
CA ARG A 40 -10.13 -5.25 -13.62
C ARG A 40 -10.11 -5.44 -12.11
N VAL A 41 -8.96 -5.72 -11.49
CA VAL A 41 -8.94 -6.05 -10.05
C VAL A 41 -7.89 -5.23 -9.29
N ILE A 42 -8.36 -4.18 -8.61
CA ILE A 42 -7.63 -3.54 -7.50
C ILE A 42 -8.09 -4.25 -6.23
N ILE A 43 -7.36 -5.28 -5.80
CA ILE A 43 -7.60 -5.94 -4.51
C ILE A 43 -6.80 -5.20 -3.44
N GLY A 44 -7.46 -4.25 -2.77
CA GLY A 44 -6.97 -3.70 -1.52
C GLY A 44 -7.19 -4.74 -0.42
N THR A 45 -6.13 -5.45 -0.01
CA THR A 45 -6.24 -6.36 1.13
C THR A 45 -5.91 -5.57 2.39
N SER A 46 -6.96 -5.37 3.19
CA SER A 46 -6.97 -4.67 4.48
C SER A 46 -5.96 -5.18 5.49
#